data_AF-A0ABD0ZLB3-F1
#
_entry.id   AF-A0ABD0ZLB3-F1
#
_cell.length_a   1.000
_cell.length_b   1.000
_cell.length_c   1.000
_cell.angle_alpha   90.00
_cell.angle_beta   90.00
_cell.angle_gamma   90.00
#
_symmetry.space_group_name_H-M   'P 1'
#
loop_
_entity.id
_entity.type
_entity.pdbx_description
1 polymer ?
#
loop_
_entity_poly.entity_id
_entity_poly.type
_entity_poly.pdbx_seq_one_letter_code
_entity_poly.pdbx_strand_id
1 'polypeptide(L)'
;MSSSKRIELSIDPGTWNPMDEDMVSADPIKFHSREEPYKNRIDSAQKMTGLTDAVQTGTGQVNGIPVALGVMDFQFMGGSM
;
A
#
# COMPACT_ATOMS: atom_id res chain seq x y z
N MET A 1 -9.80 6.82 4.85
CA MET A 1 -8.50 7.28 5.37
C MET A 1 -7.45 6.53 4.59
N SER A 2 -6.49 7.22 3.96
CA SER A 2 -5.41 6.56 3.24
C SER A 2 -4.40 5.95 4.21
N SER A 3 -3.68 4.95 3.73
CA SER A 3 -2.55 4.31 4.40
C SER A 3 -1.47 5.34 4.79
N SER A 4 -1.12 6.30 3.91
CA SER A 4 -0.16 7.37 4.23
C SER A 4 -0.63 8.24 5.40
N LYS A 5 -1.93 8.57 5.47
CA LYS A 5 -2.46 9.35 6.59
C LYS A 5 -2.47 8.55 7.89
N ARG A 6 -2.72 7.24 7.81
CA ARG A 6 -2.64 6.36 8.98
C ARG A 6 -1.21 6.28 9.51
N ILE A 7 -0.20 6.14 8.64
CA ILE A 7 1.22 6.13 9.02
C ILE A 7 1.59 7.41 9.76
N GLU A 8 1.26 8.57 9.19
CA GLU A 8 1.55 9.89 9.78
C GLU A 8 0.92 10.08 11.18
N LEU A 9 -0.26 9.50 11.42
CA LEU A 9 -0.94 9.56 12.72
C LEU A 9 -0.44 8.53 13.73
N SER A 10 0.29 7.50 13.28
CA SER A 10 0.70 6.37 14.11
C SER A 10 2.18 6.39 14.47
N ILE A 11 3.03 7.02 13.67
CA ILE A 11 4.49 7.03 13.81
C ILE A 11 4.97 8.42 14.27
N ASP A 12 6.01 8.45 15.10
CA ASP A 12 6.65 9.68 15.56
C ASP A 12 7.14 10.52 14.35
N PRO A 13 6.89 11.84 14.32
CA PRO A 13 7.24 12.67 13.16
C PRO A 13 8.72 12.58 12.76
N GLY A 14 8.98 12.39 11.47
CA GLY A 14 10.34 12.30 10.92
C GLY A 14 11.05 10.97 11.13
N THR A 15 10.38 9.96 11.72
CA THR A 15 10.99 8.63 11.94
C THR A 15 10.57 7.58 10.92
N TRP A 16 9.58 7.88 10.07
CA TRP A 16 9.12 6.95 9.04
C TRP A 16 10.22 6.68 8.00
N ASN A 17 10.53 5.41 7.81
CA ASN A 17 11.46 4.90 6.83
C ASN A 17 10.73 3.81 6.01
N PRO A 18 10.22 4.14 4.81
CA PRO A 18 9.48 3.21 3.98
C PRO A 18 10.38 2.07 3.48
N MET A 19 9.76 0.94 3.18
CA MET A 19 10.42 -0.24 2.61
C MET A 19 9.70 -0.67 1.33
N ASP A 20 10.45 -1.29 0.43
CA ASP A 20 9.92 -1.95 -0.77
C ASP A 20 9.05 -1.03 -1.67
N GLU A 21 9.37 0.27 -1.75
CA GLU A 21 8.59 1.25 -2.51
C GLU A 21 8.48 0.93 -4.01
N ASP A 22 9.42 0.16 -4.54
CA ASP A 22 9.43 -0.30 -5.94
C ASP A 22 8.65 -1.61 -6.16
N MET A 23 8.11 -2.23 -5.11
CA MET A 23 7.29 -3.44 -5.21
C MET A 23 5.94 -3.10 -5.83
N VAL A 24 5.54 -3.86 -6.85
CA VAL A 24 4.28 -3.64 -7.59
C VAL A 24 3.48 -4.94 -7.70
N SER A 25 2.15 -4.81 -7.71
CA SER A 25 1.26 -5.95 -7.94
C SER A 25 1.46 -6.54 -9.33
N ALA A 26 1.49 -7.87 -9.42
CA ALA A 26 1.67 -8.62 -10.66
C ALA A 26 0.40 -9.37 -11.09
N ASP A 27 0.34 -9.76 -12.37
CA ASP A 27 -0.72 -10.61 -12.93
C ASP A 27 -0.11 -11.89 -13.57
N PRO A 28 0.44 -12.81 -12.77
CA PRO A 28 1.17 -13.97 -13.29
C PRO A 28 0.28 -14.96 -14.04
N ILE A 29 -1.00 -15.03 -13.69
CA ILE A 29 -1.98 -15.94 -14.31
C ILE A 29 -2.77 -15.29 -15.44
N LYS A 30 -2.52 -14.00 -15.74
CA LYS A 30 -3.25 -13.20 -16.75
C LYS A 30 -4.75 -13.25 -16.52
N PHE A 31 -5.17 -13.02 -15.28
CA PHE A 31 -6.55 -13.18 -14.87
C PHE A 31 -7.45 -12.16 -15.58
N HIS A 32 -8.58 -12.64 -16.08
CA HIS A 32 -9.60 -11.82 -16.71
C HIS A 32 -10.92 -12.03 -15.99
N SER A 33 -11.44 -10.97 -15.36
CA SER A 33 -12.79 -10.99 -14.82
C SER A 33 -13.82 -10.87 -15.95
N ARG A 34 -15.12 -10.95 -15.63
CA ARG A 34 -16.18 -10.72 -16.62
C ARG A 34 -16.22 -9.28 -17.14
N GLU A 35 -15.75 -8.34 -16.33
CA GLU A 35 -15.83 -6.90 -16.60
C GLU A 35 -14.56 -6.38 -17.26
N GLU A 36 -13.39 -6.75 -16.70
CA GLU A 36 -12.09 -6.30 -17.20
C GLU A 36 -10.90 -7.19 -16.78
N PRO A 37 -9.74 -7.09 -17.48
CA PRO A 37 -8.49 -7.73 -17.07
C PRO A 37 -8.01 -7.27 -15.69
N TYR A 38 -7.39 -8.17 -14.92
CA TYR A 38 -6.85 -7.84 -13.59
C TYR A 38 -5.81 -6.72 -13.63
N LYS A 39 -4.97 -6.71 -14.67
CA LYS A 39 -4.02 -5.63 -14.93
C LYS A 39 -4.68 -4.24 -14.99
N ASN A 40 -5.87 -4.12 -15.58
CA ASN A 40 -6.57 -2.83 -15.64
C ASN A 40 -7.05 -2.36 -14.26
N ARG A 41 -7.41 -3.30 -13.38
CA ARG A 41 -7.77 -3.00 -11.99
C ARG A 41 -6.57 -2.50 -11.21
N ILE A 42 -5.40 -3.14 -11.38
CA ILE A 42 -4.13 -2.69 -10.79
C ILE A 42 -3.83 -1.26 -11.28
N ASP A 43 -3.78 -1.04 -12.60
CA ASP A 43 -3.46 0.27 -13.19
C ASP A 43 -4.41 1.37 -12.69
N SER A 44 -5.70 1.06 -12.54
CA SER A 44 -6.71 2.00 -12.05
C SER A 44 -6.54 2.31 -10.56
N ALA A 45 -6.26 1.29 -9.74
CA ALA A 45 -5.99 1.45 -8.32
C ALA A 45 -4.72 2.27 -8.06
N GLN A 46 -3.65 1.99 -8.81
CA GLN A 46 -2.40 2.75 -8.74
C GLN A 46 -2.62 4.22 -9.12
N LYS A 47 -3.34 4.51 -10.20
CA LYS A 47 -3.67 5.90 -10.59
C LYS A 47 -4.53 6.64 -9.57
N MET A 48 -5.47 5.93 -8.94
CA MET A 48 -6.39 6.54 -7.98
C MET A 48 -5.73 6.83 -6.64
N THR A 49 -4.86 5.93 -6.17
CA THR A 49 -4.27 6.00 -4.83
C THR A 49 -2.86 6.60 -4.83
N GLY A 50 -2.14 6.54 -5.94
CA GLY A 50 -0.72 6.85 -6.03
C GLY A 50 0.19 5.79 -5.40
N LEU A 51 -0.35 4.66 -4.96
CA LEU A 51 0.40 3.55 -4.37
C LEU A 51 0.78 2.53 -5.44
N THR A 52 1.85 1.78 -5.19
CA THR A 52 2.30 0.68 -6.07
C THR A 52 1.56 -0.64 -5.79
N ASP A 53 1.12 -0.83 -4.54
CA ASP A 53 0.36 -1.99 -4.06
C ASP A 53 -0.64 -1.55 -2.95
N ALA A 54 -1.45 -2.49 -2.47
CA ALA A 54 -2.45 -2.29 -1.44
C ALA A 54 -1.90 -2.17 -0.02
N VAL A 55 -0.59 -2.26 0.17
CA VAL A 55 0.06 -2.15 1.48
C VAL A 55 1.31 -1.29 1.41
N GLN A 56 1.48 -0.41 2.39
CA GLN A 56 2.75 0.27 2.65
C GLN A 56 3.43 -0.37 3.86
N THR A 57 4.69 -0.72 3.70
CA THR A 57 5.54 -1.29 4.76
C THR A 57 6.70 -0.36 5.08
N GLY A 58 7.20 -0.45 6.31
CA GLY A 58 8.34 0.35 6.73
C GLY A 58 8.62 0.23 8.21
N THR A 59 9.61 1.01 8.65
CA THR A 59 10.01 1.12 10.05
C THR A 59 9.84 2.54 10.55
N GLY A 60 9.69 2.70 11.86
CA GLY A 60 9.75 4.02 12.51
C GLY A 60 9.74 3.88 14.02
N GLN A 61 9.31 4.92 14.71
CA GLN A 61 9.22 4.93 16.16
C GLN A 61 7.81 5.28 16.63
N VAL A 62 7.42 4.75 17.79
CA VAL A 62 6.20 5.13 18.52
C VAL A 62 6.61 5.44 19.95
N ASN A 63 6.50 6.70 20.37
CA ASN A 63 7.02 7.17 21.65
C ASN A 63 8.51 6.79 21.87
N GLY A 64 9.32 6.86 20.80
CA GLY A 64 10.74 6.49 20.82
C GLY A 64 11.03 4.98 20.79
N ILE A 65 10.01 4.12 20.72
CA ILE A 65 10.17 2.67 20.63
C ILE A 65 10.24 2.27 19.14
N PRO A 66 11.32 1.62 18.67
CA PRO A 66 11.41 1.15 17.30
C PRO A 66 10.33 0.12 16.97
N VAL A 67 9.66 0.30 15.83
CA VAL A 67 8.62 -0.61 15.33
C VAL A 67 8.76 -0.84 13.82
N ALA A 68 8.28 -1.99 13.36
CA ALA A 68 7.93 -2.21 11.97
C ALA A 68 6.40 -2.07 11.82
N LEU A 69 5.96 -1.50 10.71
CA LEU A 69 4.56 -1.22 10.44
C LEU A 69 4.20 -1.65 9.01
N GLY A 70 3.06 -2.32 8.87
CA GLY A 70 2.41 -2.57 7.59
C GLY A 70 0.99 -1.99 7.63
N VAL A 71 0.68 -1.10 6.70
CA VAL A 71 -0.63 -0.43 6.63
C VAL A 71 -1.27 -0.70 5.28
N MET A 72 -2.38 -1.44 5.29
CA MET A 72 -3.18 -1.71 4.10
C MET A 72 -4.05 -0.51 3.74
N ASP A 73 -4.28 -0.32 2.44
CA ASP A 73 -5.16 0.69 1.89
C ASP A 73 -6.36 0.06 1.20
N PHE A 74 -7.54 0.24 1.79
CA PHE A 74 -8.78 -0.30 1.24
C PHE A 74 -9.15 0.33 -0.12
N GLN A 75 -8.65 1.53 -0.42
CA GLN A 75 -8.89 2.17 -1.71
C GLN A 75 -8.18 1.42 -2.85
N PHE A 76 -7.12 0.67 -2.55
CA PHE A 76 -6.45 -0.19 -3.51
C PHE A 76 -7.15 -1.55 -3.55
N MET A 77 -8.12 -1.70 -4.46
CA MET A 77 -8.81 -2.97 -4.73
C MET A 77 -9.44 -3.65 -3.50
N GLY A 78 -9.81 -2.88 -2.47
CA GLY A 78 -10.37 -3.40 -1.22
C GLY A 78 -9.33 -3.91 -0.22
N GLY A 79 -8.04 -3.58 -0.40
CA GLY A 79 -6.98 -4.08 0.46
C GLY A 79 -6.71 -5.58 0.30
N SER A 80 -6.96 -6.12 -0.90
CA SER A 80 -6.73 -7.54 -1.18
C SER A 80 -5.23 -7.86 -1.12
N MET A 81 -4.88 -8.96 -0.45
CA MET A 81 -3.53 -9.53 -0.42
C MET A 81 -3.29 -10.53 -1.54
#